data_AF-A0AAE1I5N5-F1
#
_entry.id   AF-A0AAE1I5N5-F1
#
_cell.length_a   1.000
_cell.length_b   1.000
_cell.length_c   1.000
_cell.angle_alpha   90.00
_cell.angle_beta   90.00
_cell.angle_gamma   90.00
#
_symmetry.space_group_name_H-M   'P 1'
#
loop_
_entity.id
_entity.type
_entity.pdbx_description
1 polymer ?
#
loop_
_entity_poly.entity_id
_entity_poly.type
_entity_poly.pdbx_seq_one_letter_code
_entity_poly.pdbx_strand_id
1 'polypeptide(L)'
;MKRSFNDQSVRGYLTERACWWNEICKEEFQTQFRCKCPQWSYCRSPGRYYNAYCTVTGTGYIWTQPGWGGSSAAAAASVAGT
;
A
#
# COMPACT_ATOMS: atom_id res chain seq x y z
N MET A 1 -4.80 -16.69 -9.26
CA MET A 1 -5.90 -15.76 -8.90
C MET A 1 -5.33 -14.66 -8.00
N LYS A 2 -5.04 -13.48 -8.56
CA LYS A 2 -4.38 -12.40 -7.83
C LYS A 2 -5.44 -11.61 -7.04
N ARG A 3 -5.72 -12.05 -5.81
CA ARG A 3 -6.67 -11.38 -4.89
C ARG A 3 -5.97 -10.29 -4.09
N SER A 4 -5.40 -9.30 -4.78
CA SER A 4 -4.92 -8.08 -4.11
C SER A 4 -6.09 -7.11 -4.05
N PHE A 5 -6.61 -6.86 -2.85
CA PHE A 5 -7.70 -5.91 -2.64
C PHE A 5 -7.11 -4.52 -2.48
N ASN A 6 -7.49 -3.61 -3.38
CA ASN A 6 -7.01 -2.24 -3.41
C ASN A 6 -7.94 -1.35 -2.60
N ASP A 7 -7.43 -0.77 -1.52
CA ASP A 7 -8.20 0.12 -0.65
C ASP A 7 -7.76 1.59 -0.83
N GLN A 8 -8.75 2.47 -1.07
CA GLN A 8 -8.58 3.90 -1.32
C GLN A 8 -9.05 4.77 -0.14
N SER A 9 -9.32 4.18 1.03
CA SER A 9 -9.83 4.91 2.21
C SER A 9 -8.80 5.89 2.79
N VAL A 10 -7.53 5.78 2.39
CA VAL A 10 -6.48 6.64 2.90
C VAL A 10 -6.32 7.87 2.01
N ARG A 11 -6.52 9.05 2.61
CA ARG A 11 -6.58 10.33 1.89
C ARG A 11 -5.33 11.19 2.03
N GLY A 12 -4.33 10.75 2.80
CA GLY A 12 -3.13 11.53 3.04
C GLY A 12 -2.08 10.80 3.87
N TYR A 13 -1.04 11.54 4.26
CA TYR A 13 0.07 11.06 5.08
C TYR A 13 0.22 11.94 6.32
N LEU A 14 0.46 11.32 7.47
CA LEU A 14 0.92 11.97 8.70
C LEU A 14 2.35 12.49 8.54
N THR A 15 3.20 11.78 7.80
CA THR A 15 4.60 12.17 7.58
C THR A 15 5.04 11.83 6.17
N GLU A 16 5.81 12.72 5.54
CA GLU A 16 6.31 12.54 4.17
C GLU A 16 7.60 11.72 4.08
N ARG A 17 8.00 11.07 5.18
CA ARG A 17 9.14 10.18 5.23
C ARG A 17 8.85 8.86 4.51
N ALA A 18 9.87 8.27 3.91
CA ALA A 18 9.80 6.89 3.43
C ALA A 18 9.80 5.89 4.61
N CYS A 19 8.84 4.97 4.63
CA CYS A 19 8.82 3.88 5.62
C CYS A 19 10.02 2.95 5.43
N TRP A 20 10.50 2.36 6.52
CA TRP A 20 11.41 1.23 6.47
C TRP A 20 10.70 -0.10 6.17
N TRP A 21 11.51 -1.13 5.90
CA TRP A 21 11.01 -2.50 5.73
C TRP A 21 10.29 -2.99 6.99
N ASN A 22 9.08 -3.52 6.84
CA ASN A 22 8.21 -3.97 7.93
C ASN A 22 7.82 -2.86 8.93
N GLU A 23 7.95 -1.59 8.56
CA GLU A 23 7.41 -0.50 9.35
C GLU A 23 5.90 -0.36 9.10
N ILE A 24 5.17 0.07 10.13
CA ILE A 24 3.72 0.29 10.04
C ILE A 24 3.46 1.51 9.15
N CYS A 25 3.00 1.26 7.93
CA CYS A 25 2.59 2.32 6.99
C CYS A 25 1.18 2.84 7.31
N LYS A 26 0.28 2.02 7.86
CA LYS A 26 -1.08 2.42 8.24
C LYS A 26 -1.50 1.71 9.52
N GLU A 27 -2.04 2.44 10.48
CA GLU A 27 -2.61 1.85 11.71
C GLU A 27 -4.07 1.47 11.53
N GLU A 28 -4.54 0.57 12.39
CA GLU A 28 -5.94 0.18 12.50
C GLU A 28 -6.82 1.41 12.75
N PHE A 29 -7.97 1.46 12.07
CA PHE A 29 -8.93 2.58 12.12
C PHE A 29 -8.45 3.97 11.65
N GLN A 30 -7.19 4.12 11.24
CA GLN A 30 -6.69 5.39 10.73
C GLN A 30 -7.00 5.59 9.24
N THR A 31 -7.29 6.83 8.84
CA THR A 31 -7.54 7.23 7.44
C THR A 31 -6.34 7.91 6.79
N GLN A 32 -5.17 7.85 7.44
CA GLN A 32 -3.92 8.46 7.01
C GLN A 32 -2.77 7.44 7.09
N PHE A 33 -1.85 7.48 6.14
CA PHE A 33 -0.61 6.70 6.22
C PHE A 33 0.37 7.39 7.16
N ARG A 34 1.13 6.63 7.95
CA ARG A 34 2.23 7.18 8.74
C ARG A 34 3.40 7.65 7.89
N CYS A 35 3.70 6.92 6.83
CA CYS A 35 4.85 7.15 5.95
C CYS A 35 4.55 6.64 4.52
N LYS A 36 5.34 7.08 3.55
CA LYS A 36 5.25 6.66 2.13
C LYS A 36 6.06 5.37 1.93
N CYS A 37 5.50 4.33 1.33
CA CYS A 37 6.33 3.21 0.87
C CYS A 37 7.11 3.67 -0.38
N PRO A 38 8.39 3.30 -0.52
CA PRO A 38 9.17 3.58 -1.74
C PRO A 38 8.65 2.77 -2.94
N GLN A 39 8.94 3.18 -4.19
CA GLN A 39 8.37 2.59 -5.43
C GLN A 39 8.50 1.06 -5.58
N TRP A 40 9.45 0.45 -4.90
CA TRP A 40 9.70 -1.00 -4.88
C TRP A 40 8.97 -1.74 -3.74
N SER A 41 8.19 -1.04 -2.92
CA SER A 41 7.46 -1.57 -1.75
C SER A 41 5.97 -1.29 -1.82
N TYR A 42 5.19 -2.09 -1.11
CA TYR A 42 3.74 -1.99 -1.00
C TYR A 42 3.32 -1.94 0.46
N CYS A 43 2.30 -1.13 0.76
CA CYS A 43 1.67 -1.10 2.07
C CYS A 43 0.66 -2.25 2.17
N ARG A 44 0.99 -3.29 2.95
CA ARG A 44 0.28 -4.57 2.99
C ARG A 44 -0.31 -4.87 4.36
N SER A 45 -1.57 -5.26 4.41
CA SER A 45 -2.24 -5.73 5.63
C SER A 45 -2.85 -7.13 5.45
N PRO A 46 -3.05 -7.87 6.56
CA PRO A 46 -3.81 -9.12 6.54
C PRO A 46 -5.32 -8.90 6.31
N GLY A 47 -5.84 -7.67 6.50
CA GLY A 47 -7.24 -7.30 6.23
C GLY A 47 -7.49 -5.80 6.32
N ARG A 48 -8.74 -5.37 6.08
CA ARG A 48 -9.13 -3.94 6.02
C ARG A 48 -9.00 -3.19 7.36
N TYR A 49 -9.16 -3.92 8.46
CA TYR A 49 -9.08 -3.41 9.83
C TYR A 49 -7.82 -3.90 10.55
N TYR A 50 -6.69 -3.95 9.86
CA TYR A 50 -5.43 -4.32 10.48
C TYR A 50 -4.35 -3.32 10.12
N ASN A 51 -3.31 -3.29 10.94
CA ASN A 51 -2.10 -2.55 10.64
C ASN A 51 -1.52 -3.02 9.30
N ALA A 52 -1.22 -2.07 8.43
CA ALA A 52 -0.52 -2.31 7.20
C ALA A 52 0.97 -2.01 7.38
N TYR A 53 1.80 -2.81 6.73
CA TYR A 53 3.26 -2.75 6.82
C TYR A 53 3.87 -2.61 5.42
N CYS A 54 4.96 -1.84 5.27
CA CYS A 54 5.67 -1.80 3.98
C CYS A 54 6.45 -3.11 3.75
N THR A 55 6.21 -3.75 2.61
CA THR A 55 6.83 -5.01 2.21
C THR A 55 7.10 -5.02 0.70
N VAL A 56 8.02 -5.87 0.23
CA VAL A 56 8.28 -6.06 -1.21
C VAL A 56 7.16 -6.87 -1.86
N THR A 57 6.37 -7.58 -1.05
CA THR A 57 5.43 -8.60 -1.51
C THR A 57 4.04 -8.01 -1.76
N GLY A 58 3.51 -8.22 -2.96
CA GLY A 58 2.17 -7.74 -3.36
C GLY A 58 1.01 -8.65 -2.92
N THR A 59 1.15 -9.43 -1.84
CA THR A 59 0.17 -10.44 -1.43
C THR A 59 -0.66 -10.00 -0.21
N GLY A 60 -1.99 -10.03 -0.34
CA GLY A 60 -2.93 -9.63 0.71
C GLY A 60 -3.69 -8.34 0.35
N TYR A 61 -4.10 -7.58 1.37
CA TYR A 61 -4.71 -6.26 1.16
C TYR A 61 -3.60 -5.24 0.90
N ILE A 62 -3.67 -4.57 -0.24
CA ILE A 62 -2.67 -3.58 -0.65
C ILE A 62 -3.34 -2.21 -0.67
N TRP A 63 -2.78 -1.29 0.11
CA TRP A 63 -3.32 0.06 0.24
C TRP A 63 -2.71 0.99 -0.81
N THR A 64 -3.54 1.77 -1.49
CA THR A 64 -3.06 2.73 -2.50
C THR A 64 -2.61 4.02 -1.84
N GLN A 65 -1.38 4.43 -2.15
CA GLN A 65 -0.74 5.61 -1.61
C GLN A 65 -0.90 6.82 -2.56
N PRO A 66 -1.51 7.96 -2.13
CA PRO A 66 -1.69 9.13 -2.97
C PRO A 66 -0.36 9.85 -3.27
N GLY A 67 -0.02 10.15 -4.53
CA GLY A 67 1.23 10.85 -4.87
C GLY A 67 2.48 9.96 -5.05
N TRP A 68 2.31 8.65 -5.11
CA TRP A 68 3.26 7.81 -5.88
C TRP A 68 3.18 8.24 -7.34
N GLY A 69 4.28 8.81 -7.86
CA GLY A 69 4.35 9.34 -9.21
C GLY A 69 3.91 8.31 -10.24
N GLY A 70 2.80 8.61 -10.93
CA GLY A 70 2.26 7.81 -12.01
C GLY A 70 1.49 6.58 -11.53
N SER A 71 0.17 6.67 -11.65
CA SER A 71 -0.65 5.53 -12.06
C SER A 71 -0.40 4.21 -11.33
N SER A 72 -1.31 3.90 -10.40
CA SER A 72 -1.78 2.54 -10.14
C SER A 72 -0.80 1.56 -9.43
N ALA A 73 -0.91 1.52 -8.10
CA ALA A 73 -0.87 0.26 -7.33
C ALA A 73 -2.09 -0.66 -7.63
N ALA A 74 -2.83 -0.35 -8.69
CA ALA A 74 -3.77 -1.21 -9.42
C ALA A 74 -3.18 -1.75 -10.75
N ALA A 75 -1.95 -1.40 -11.16
CA ALA A 75 -1.33 -1.88 -12.41
C ALA A 75 -0.41 -3.09 -12.23
N ALA A 76 -0.51 -3.81 -11.11
CA ALA A 76 0.05 -5.15 -11.01
C ALA A 76 -0.92 -6.24 -11.52
N ALA A 77 -2.01 -5.86 -12.21
CA ALA A 77 -2.98 -6.76 -12.80
C ALA A 77 -3.34 -6.37 -14.24
N SER A 78 -2.35 -6.27 -15.15
CA SER A 78 -2.60 -6.35 -16.61
C SER A 78 -1.33 -6.25 -17.49
N VAL A 79 -0.28 -7.04 -17.23
CA VAL A 79 0.67 -7.44 -18.30
C VAL A 79 1.04 -8.92 -18.16
N ALA A 80 0.05 -9.77 -18.39
CA ALA A 80 0.29 -11.12 -18.87
C ALA A 80 -0.32 -11.17 -20.27
N GLY A 81 0.51 -11.35 -21.29
CA GLY A 81 0.05 -11.60 -22.66
C GLY A 81 0.76 -10.81 -23.75
N THR A 82 1.99 -11.20 -24.07
CA THR A 82 2.32 -11.78 -25.38
C THR A 82 3.63 -12.55 -25.27
#